data_AF-A0A7K6TET0-F1
#
_entry.id   AF-A0A7K6TET0-F1
#
_cell.length_a   1.000
_cell.length_b   1.000
_cell.length_c   1.000
_cell.angle_alpha   90.00
_cell.angle_beta   90.00
_cell.angle_gamma   90.00
#
_symmetry.space_group_name_H-M   'P 1'
#
loop_
_entity.id
_entity.type
_entity.pdbx_description
1 polymer ?
#
loop_
_entity_poly.entity_id
_entity_poly.type
_entity_poly.pdbx_seq_one_letter_code
_entity_poly.pdbx_strand_id
1 'polypeptide(L)'
;PLSSLPENKILVAQSPLLIVDNKNATLVCNYTYNGTAEEFRASLHKGTDSAVEVCFISWKTNKNSSNSNEEFNCQGIHDKDKVIFNLWNMSANQTDIYFCKIEAMYPPPYVYNEKSNGTVIHVKETPIQIQEPQSAIPLWIMVTMTGVLGFYSMLITAVFIDYWQKSKKNMYHQSDYMNMTPRHPPYQKNKGYPSYAPTRDYTAYRS
;
A
#
# COMPACT_ATOMS: atom_id res chain seq x y z
N PRO A 1 -69.53 12.48 25.77
CA PRO A 1 -68.64 11.89 24.74
C PRO A 1 -67.99 13.02 23.91
N LEU A 2 -66.80 13.47 24.33
CA LEU A 2 -66.03 14.47 23.61
C LEU A 2 -65.51 13.81 22.34
N SER A 3 -65.96 14.27 21.17
CA SER A 3 -65.47 13.82 19.87
C SER A 3 -63.96 14.06 19.81
N SER A 4 -63.17 12.98 19.75
CA SER A 4 -61.71 13.05 19.61
C SER A 4 -61.36 13.77 18.31
N LEU A 5 -60.86 15.00 18.42
CA LEU A 5 -60.21 15.70 17.32
C LEU A 5 -59.09 14.80 16.77
N PRO A 6 -58.90 14.68 15.45
CA PRO A 6 -57.78 13.91 14.91
C PRO A 6 -56.47 14.42 15.49
N GLU A 7 -55.75 13.57 16.21
CA GLU A 7 -54.46 13.92 16.82
C GLU A 7 -53.43 14.10 15.69
N ASN A 8 -52.73 15.23 15.71
CA ASN A 8 -51.66 15.49 14.74
C ASN A 8 -50.51 14.51 15.03
N LYS A 9 -50.09 13.73 14.03
CA LYS A 9 -49.05 12.71 14.15
C LYS A 9 -48.05 12.82 13.03
N ILE A 10 -46.77 12.67 13.38
CA ILE A 10 -45.66 12.58 12.43
C ILE A 10 -45.24 11.11 12.35
N LEU A 11 -45.25 10.53 11.14
CA LEU A 11 -44.72 9.20 10.89
C LEU A 11 -43.41 9.34 10.11
N VAL A 12 -42.41 8.55 10.50
CA VAL A 12 -41.08 8.57 9.87
C VAL A 12 -40.74 7.17 9.40
N ALA A 13 -40.37 7.06 8.12
CA ALA A 13 -39.89 5.85 7.49
C ALA A 13 -38.41 5.99 7.14
N GLN A 14 -37.62 5.00 7.55
CA GLN A 14 -36.17 4.94 7.33
C GLN A 14 -35.80 3.60 6.70
N SER A 15 -34.69 3.58 5.95
CA SER A 15 -34.09 2.33 5.49
C SER A 15 -33.55 1.53 6.69
N PRO A 16 -33.71 0.20 6.75
CA PRO A 16 -33.29 -0.58 7.91
C PRO A 16 -31.76 -0.71 8.02
N LEU A 17 -31.06 -0.74 6.88
CA LEU A 17 -29.61 -0.95 6.80
C LEU A 17 -29.00 -0.05 5.73
N LEU A 18 -27.87 0.57 6.06
CA LEU A 18 -27.00 1.28 5.13
C LEU A 18 -25.58 0.76 5.27
N ILE A 19 -25.00 0.25 4.19
CA ILE A 19 -23.61 -0.20 4.13
C ILE A 19 -22.78 0.92 3.51
N VAL A 20 -21.75 1.37 4.23
CA VAL A 20 -20.94 2.53 3.85
C VAL A 20 -19.53 2.05 3.50
N ASP A 21 -19.18 2.15 2.21
CA ASP A 21 -17.88 1.71 1.69
C ASP A 21 -16.85 2.87 1.58
N ASN A 22 -17.31 4.10 1.31
CA ASN A 22 -16.44 5.27 1.08
C ASN A 22 -16.46 6.29 2.23
N LYS A 23 -16.71 5.83 3.47
CA LYS A 23 -16.86 6.70 4.67
C LYS A 23 -17.96 7.77 4.58
N ASN A 24 -18.78 7.74 3.53
CA ASN A 24 -19.86 8.69 3.31
C ASN A 24 -21.19 7.94 3.31
N ALA A 25 -22.14 8.41 4.11
CA ALA A 25 -23.46 7.84 4.24
C ALA A 25 -24.52 8.91 3.95
N THR A 26 -25.56 8.51 3.23
CA THR A 26 -26.74 9.35 3.04
C THR A 26 -27.93 8.64 3.67
N LEU A 27 -28.41 9.20 4.78
CA LEU A 27 -29.55 8.69 5.51
C LEU A 27 -30.77 9.54 5.15
N VAL A 28 -31.78 8.90 4.58
CA VAL A 28 -33.02 9.56 4.15
C VAL A 28 -34.15 9.19 5.09
N CYS A 29 -34.83 10.20 5.59
CA CYS A 29 -35.99 10.09 6.46
C CYS A 29 -37.20 10.64 5.74
N ASN A 30 -38.01 9.74 5.20
CA ASN A 30 -39.29 10.09 4.60
C ASN A 30 -40.27 10.30 5.75
N TYR A 31 -40.98 11.42 5.75
CA TYR A 31 -41.93 11.72 6.81
C TYR A 31 -43.27 12.17 6.25
N THR A 32 -44.33 11.78 6.94
CA THR A 32 -45.69 12.24 6.64
C THR A 32 -46.25 12.93 7.88
N TYR A 33 -46.78 14.13 7.68
CA TYR A 33 -47.41 14.92 8.74
C TYR A 33 -48.80 15.35 8.27
N ASN A 34 -49.79 15.15 9.14
CA ASN A 34 -51.20 15.47 8.87
C ASN A 34 -51.62 16.88 9.34
N GLY A 35 -50.74 17.61 10.03
CA GLY A 35 -51.01 18.96 10.54
C GLY A 35 -50.47 20.09 9.66
N THR A 36 -50.56 21.32 10.17
CA THR A 36 -50.25 22.56 9.43
C THR A 36 -49.09 23.35 10.06
N ALA A 37 -47.93 22.70 10.22
CA ALA A 37 -46.75 23.33 10.81
C ALA A 37 -45.96 24.11 9.76
N GLU A 38 -45.46 25.28 10.15
CA GLU A 38 -44.64 26.18 9.34
C GLU A 38 -43.15 26.10 9.71
N GLU A 39 -42.85 25.69 10.94
CA GLU A 39 -41.49 25.52 11.44
C GLU A 39 -41.28 24.10 11.93
N PHE A 40 -40.22 23.49 11.44
CA PHE A 40 -39.82 22.14 11.81
C PHE A 40 -38.38 22.11 12.28
N ARG A 41 -38.07 21.10 13.09
CA ARG A 41 -36.72 20.71 13.45
C ARG A 41 -36.59 19.21 13.26
N ALA A 42 -35.60 18.79 12.50
CA ALA A 42 -35.20 17.40 12.40
C ALA A 42 -33.81 17.22 12.98
N SER A 43 -33.62 16.13 13.71
CA SER A 43 -32.34 15.76 14.29
C SER A 43 -32.09 14.27 14.14
N LEU A 44 -30.82 13.93 13.91
CA LEU A 44 -30.36 12.57 13.80
C LEU A 44 -29.73 12.17 15.14
N HIS A 45 -30.17 11.07 15.73
CA HIS A 45 -29.63 10.57 16.99
C HIS A 45 -28.95 9.22 16.80
N LYS A 46 -27.80 9.02 17.44
CA LYS A 46 -27.04 7.77 17.43
C LYS A 46 -27.28 6.97 18.72
N GLY A 47 -27.27 5.65 18.59
CA GLY A 47 -27.27 4.69 19.69
C GLY A 47 -28.66 4.18 20.03
N THR A 48 -28.73 3.01 20.66
CA THR A 48 -29.99 2.33 21.02
C THR A 48 -30.91 3.20 21.88
N ASP A 49 -30.32 3.99 22.78
CA ASP A 49 -31.06 4.91 23.66
C ASP A 49 -31.27 6.30 23.03
N SER A 50 -30.77 6.51 21.81
CA SER A 50 -30.84 7.79 21.08
C SER A 50 -30.22 8.95 21.88
N ALA A 51 -29.18 8.67 22.69
CA ALA A 51 -28.62 9.62 23.64
C ALA A 51 -27.75 10.71 22.98
N VAL A 52 -27.16 10.43 21.82
CA VAL A 52 -26.23 11.34 21.14
C VAL A 52 -26.92 11.97 19.94
N GLU A 53 -27.21 13.27 19.98
CA GLU A 53 -27.58 14.03 18.79
C GLU A 53 -26.34 14.13 17.89
N VAL A 54 -26.47 13.85 16.59
CA VAL A 54 -25.35 13.85 15.62
C VAL A 54 -25.34 15.18 14.89
N CYS A 55 -26.51 15.57 14.38
CA CYS A 55 -26.74 16.81 13.65
C CYS A 55 -28.23 17.13 13.66
N PHE A 56 -28.53 18.40 13.42
CA PHE A 56 -29.89 18.86 13.27
C PHE A 56 -30.02 19.86 12.13
N ILE A 57 -31.23 19.93 11.58
CA ILE A 57 -31.67 20.96 10.66
C ILE A 57 -33.00 21.50 11.15
N SER A 58 -33.12 22.81 11.28
CA SER A 58 -34.38 23.50 11.42
C SER A 58 -34.69 24.25 10.14
N TRP A 59 -35.96 24.25 9.76
CA TRP A 59 -36.40 25.01 8.61
C TRP A 59 -37.76 25.66 8.86
N LYS A 60 -37.84 26.87 8.33
CA LYS A 60 -39.06 27.63 8.09
C LYS A 60 -39.18 27.82 6.59
N THR A 61 -40.38 28.09 6.08
CA THR A 61 -40.70 28.28 4.65
C THR A 61 -39.62 29.01 3.83
N ASN A 62 -38.90 29.98 4.40
CA ASN A 62 -37.89 30.79 3.70
C ASN A 62 -36.47 30.75 4.29
N LYS A 63 -36.22 29.97 5.36
CA LYS A 63 -34.90 29.94 6.05
C LYS A 63 -34.61 28.56 6.61
N ASN A 64 -33.41 28.06 6.35
CA ASN A 64 -32.88 26.85 6.97
C ASN A 64 -31.69 27.20 7.88
N SER A 65 -31.55 26.45 8.97
CA SER A 65 -30.38 26.48 9.85
C SER A 65 -29.99 25.04 10.12
N SER A 66 -28.72 24.70 9.89
CA SER A 66 -28.19 23.36 10.14
C SER A 66 -26.92 23.49 10.96
N ASN A 67 -26.81 22.71 12.04
CA ASN A 67 -25.58 22.55 12.79
C ASN A 67 -25.29 21.07 12.99
N SER A 68 -24.01 20.74 13.10
CA SER A 68 -23.54 19.41 13.48
C SER A 68 -22.73 19.50 14.76
N ASN A 69 -22.63 18.38 15.47
CA ASN A 69 -21.68 18.28 16.58
C ASN A 69 -20.25 18.18 16.06
N GLU A 70 -19.28 18.67 16.83
CA GLU A 70 -17.86 18.73 16.42
C GLU A 70 -17.26 17.35 16.12
N GLU A 71 -17.81 16.29 16.71
CA GLU A 71 -17.40 14.89 16.48
C GLU A 71 -17.92 14.32 15.15
N PHE A 72 -18.99 14.89 14.60
CA PHE A 72 -19.67 14.38 13.41
C PHE A 72 -19.71 15.39 12.28
N ASN A 73 -19.14 14.97 11.17
CA ASN A 73 -19.23 15.64 9.89
C ASN A 73 -20.58 15.31 9.23
N CYS A 74 -21.60 16.12 9.54
CA CYS A 74 -22.96 15.90 9.04
C CYS A 74 -23.60 17.18 8.51
N GLN A 75 -24.37 17.06 7.44
CA GLN A 75 -25.26 18.10 6.94
C GLN A 75 -26.68 17.57 6.75
N GLY A 76 -27.65 18.23 7.37
CA GLY A 76 -29.07 18.00 7.11
C GLY A 76 -29.55 18.85 5.94
N ILE A 77 -30.42 18.28 5.10
CA ILE A 77 -31.11 18.97 4.01
C ILE A 77 -32.58 18.57 4.08
N HIS A 78 -33.47 19.55 3.94
CA HIS A 78 -34.90 19.31 3.80
C HIS A 78 -35.29 19.36 2.32
N ASP A 79 -36.04 18.36 1.87
CA ASP A 79 -36.65 18.32 0.55
C ASP A 79 -38.10 17.82 0.68
N LYS A 80 -39.04 18.77 0.74
CA LYS A 80 -40.50 18.54 0.78
C LYS A 80 -40.94 17.62 1.94
N ASP A 81 -41.12 16.34 1.67
CA ASP A 81 -41.55 15.28 2.59
C ASP A 81 -40.38 14.41 3.08
N LYS A 82 -39.14 14.87 2.86
CA LYS A 82 -37.92 14.15 3.17
C LYS A 82 -36.93 15.02 3.90
N VAL A 83 -36.25 14.41 4.86
CA VAL A 83 -35.05 14.97 5.48
C VAL A 83 -33.89 14.05 5.14
N ILE A 84 -32.82 14.63 4.60
CA ILE A 84 -31.64 13.92 4.15
C ILE A 84 -30.47 14.34 5.03
N PHE A 85 -29.87 13.39 5.73
CA PHE A 85 -28.66 13.58 6.50
C PHE A 85 -27.48 12.99 5.72
N ASN A 86 -26.58 13.85 5.28
CA ASN A 86 -25.33 13.46 4.66
C ASN A 86 -24.25 13.42 5.72
N LEU A 87 -23.72 12.25 6.01
CA LEU A 87 -22.57 12.05 6.87
C LEU A 87 -21.34 11.79 5.99
N TRP A 88 -20.22 12.43 6.28
CA TRP A 88 -18.94 12.19 5.59
C TRP A 88 -17.83 11.93 6.59
N ASN A 89 -16.73 11.36 6.07
CA ASN A 89 -15.57 11.02 6.90
C ASN A 89 -15.94 10.16 8.13
N MET A 90 -16.89 9.24 7.95
CA MET A 90 -17.29 8.30 8.99
C MET A 90 -16.18 7.29 9.28
N SER A 91 -16.06 6.92 10.54
CA SER A 91 -15.14 5.89 11.03
C SER A 91 -15.89 4.60 11.37
N ALA A 92 -15.20 3.45 11.36
CA ALA A 92 -15.80 2.16 11.66
C ALA A 92 -16.41 2.08 13.07
N ASN A 93 -15.84 2.80 14.04
CA ASN A 93 -16.37 2.96 15.41
C ASN A 93 -17.69 3.75 15.48
N GLN A 94 -18.10 4.41 14.40
CA GLN A 94 -19.38 5.08 14.28
C GLN A 94 -20.47 4.14 13.72
N THR A 95 -20.15 2.86 13.46
CA THR A 95 -21.15 1.84 13.14
C THR A 95 -22.13 1.67 14.30
N ASP A 96 -23.38 2.03 14.10
CA ASP A 96 -24.44 1.96 15.12
C ASP A 96 -25.83 2.11 14.46
N ILE A 97 -26.88 2.06 15.28
CA ILE A 97 -28.23 2.43 14.89
C ILE A 97 -28.46 3.95 15.03
N TYR A 98 -29.12 4.52 14.01
CA TYR A 98 -29.40 5.93 13.90
C TYR A 98 -30.91 6.17 13.78
N PHE A 99 -31.44 7.09 14.57
CA PHE A 99 -32.86 7.43 14.63
C PHE A 99 -33.12 8.85 14.14
N CYS A 100 -34.05 8.99 13.22
CA CYS A 100 -34.56 10.31 12.84
C CYS A 100 -35.64 10.77 13.80
N LYS A 101 -35.44 11.97 14.34
CA LYS A 101 -36.42 12.69 15.12
C LYS A 101 -36.85 13.92 14.32
N ILE A 102 -38.14 14.13 14.17
CA ILE A 102 -38.77 15.25 13.46
C ILE A 102 -39.81 15.85 14.41
N GLU A 103 -39.70 17.15 14.58
CA GLU A 103 -40.43 17.95 15.53
C GLU A 103 -41.11 19.10 14.76
N ALA A 104 -42.41 19.24 14.89
CA ALA A 104 -43.18 20.39 14.44
C ALA A 104 -43.23 21.42 15.58
N MET A 105 -42.59 22.56 15.38
CA MET A 105 -42.36 23.57 16.41
C MET A 105 -43.44 24.65 16.43
N TYR A 106 -43.83 25.13 15.24
CA TYR A 106 -44.73 26.27 15.10
C TYR A 106 -45.58 26.15 13.83
N PRO A 107 -46.86 26.58 13.83
CA PRO A 107 -47.65 27.01 14.99
C PRO A 107 -47.91 25.87 16.00
N PRO A 108 -48.05 26.16 17.29
CA PRO A 108 -48.46 25.17 18.29
C PRO A 108 -49.76 24.46 17.89
N PRO A 109 -49.97 23.20 18.30
CA PRO A 109 -49.25 22.46 19.34
C PRO A 109 -47.91 21.89 18.86
N TYR A 110 -46.98 21.73 19.81
CA TYR A 110 -45.74 21.02 19.57
C TYR A 110 -46.02 19.53 19.36
N VAL A 111 -45.57 18.98 18.23
CA VAL A 111 -45.75 17.57 17.86
C VAL A 111 -44.41 16.98 17.47
N TYR A 112 -44.14 15.74 17.85
CA TYR A 112 -42.93 15.02 17.48
C TYR A 112 -43.30 13.60 17.03
N ASN A 113 -42.41 12.97 16.26
CA ASN A 113 -42.62 11.58 15.86
C ASN A 113 -42.36 10.61 17.02
N GLU A 114 -43.12 9.51 17.04
CA GLU A 114 -42.75 8.33 17.82
C GLU A 114 -41.39 7.78 17.33
N LYS A 115 -40.67 7.11 18.23
CA LYS A 115 -39.36 6.53 17.93
C LYS A 115 -39.49 5.60 16.72
N SER A 116 -38.75 5.92 15.66
CA SER A 116 -38.73 5.11 14.44
C SER A 116 -38.02 3.77 14.67
N ASN A 117 -38.12 2.86 13.70
CA ASN A 117 -37.34 1.61 13.72
C ASN A 117 -35.81 1.86 13.59
N GLY A 118 -35.41 3.07 13.19
CA GLY A 118 -34.02 3.45 12.98
C GLY A 118 -33.39 2.85 11.71
N THR A 119 -32.13 3.21 11.49
CA THR A 119 -31.28 2.70 10.42
C THR A 119 -29.97 2.24 11.03
N VAL A 120 -29.59 0.97 10.81
CA VAL A 120 -28.25 0.52 11.15
C VAL A 120 -27.31 1.00 10.06
N ILE A 121 -26.35 1.85 10.41
CA ILE A 121 -25.29 2.26 9.49
C ILE A 121 -24.07 1.40 9.79
N HIS A 122 -23.72 0.52 8.86
CA HIS A 122 -22.51 -0.29 8.93
C HIS A 122 -21.42 0.32 8.08
N VAL A 123 -20.45 0.95 8.73
CA VAL A 123 -19.27 1.51 8.07
C VAL A 123 -18.26 0.39 7.92
N LYS A 124 -18.04 -0.05 6.68
CA LYS A 124 -16.98 -1.02 6.42
C LYS A 124 -15.65 -0.33 6.70
N GLU A 125 -14.78 -1.02 7.41
CA GLU A 125 -13.37 -0.68 7.35
C GLU A 125 -12.96 -0.86 5.90
N THR A 126 -12.68 0.25 5.21
CA THR A 126 -11.83 0.16 4.03
C THR A 126 -10.58 -0.53 4.55
N PRO A 127 -10.25 -1.76 4.11
CA PRO A 127 -8.97 -2.32 4.45
C PRO A 127 -8.00 -1.24 4.04
N ILE A 128 -7.25 -0.71 5.01
CA ILE A 128 -6.13 0.16 4.72
C ILE A 128 -5.44 -0.63 3.61
N GLN A 129 -5.46 -0.13 2.38
CA GLN A 129 -4.36 -0.41 1.49
C GLN A 129 -3.22 0.20 2.27
N ILE A 130 -2.67 -0.61 3.19
CA ILE A 130 -1.28 -0.63 3.45
C ILE A 130 -0.83 -0.82 2.02
N GLN A 131 -0.48 0.29 1.39
CA GLN A 131 0.61 0.29 0.45
C GLN A 131 1.71 -0.32 1.30
N GLU A 132 1.68 -1.66 1.36
CA GLU A 132 2.83 -2.48 1.60
C GLU A 132 3.81 -1.79 0.68
N PRO A 133 4.83 -1.11 1.24
CA PRO A 133 5.71 -0.32 0.42
C PRO A 133 6.09 -1.27 -0.69
N GLN A 134 5.70 -0.96 -1.92
CA GLN A 134 6.01 -1.79 -3.07
C GLN A 134 7.52 -1.64 -3.26
N SER A 135 8.28 -2.22 -2.33
CA SER A 135 9.60 -2.78 -2.51
C SER A 135 9.45 -4.05 -3.37
N ALA A 136 8.62 -3.96 -4.41
CA ALA A 136 8.78 -4.69 -5.64
C ALA A 136 9.86 -3.93 -6.42
N ILE A 137 11.09 -3.89 -5.88
CA ILE A 137 12.23 -4.01 -6.78
C ILE A 137 11.96 -5.37 -7.45
N PRO A 138 11.61 -5.42 -8.74
CA PRO A 138 11.18 -6.66 -9.36
C PRO A 138 12.32 -7.65 -9.16
N LEU A 139 12.05 -8.82 -8.59
CA LEU A 139 13.06 -9.87 -8.44
C LEU A 139 13.73 -10.18 -9.78
N TRP A 140 13.01 -9.98 -10.89
CA TRP A 140 13.53 -9.98 -12.25
C TRP A 140 14.70 -9.02 -12.48
N ILE A 141 14.70 -7.81 -11.90
CA ILE A 141 15.84 -6.88 -11.99
C ILE A 141 17.07 -7.44 -11.27
N MET A 142 16.89 -8.10 -10.11
CA MET A 142 18.01 -8.72 -9.42
C MET A 142 18.54 -9.93 -10.21
N VAL A 143 17.65 -10.75 -10.74
CA VAL A 143 18.01 -11.90 -11.59
C VAL A 143 18.72 -11.45 -12.87
N THR A 144 18.26 -10.39 -13.53
CA THR A 144 18.91 -9.87 -14.74
C THR A 144 20.26 -9.25 -14.43
N MET A 145 20.38 -8.45 -13.35
CA MET A 145 21.66 -7.87 -12.95
C MET A 145 22.69 -8.92 -12.56
N THR A 146 22.30 -9.93 -11.78
CA THR A 146 23.19 -11.04 -11.40
C THR A 146 23.58 -11.88 -12.62
N GLY A 147 22.66 -12.13 -13.55
CA GLY A 147 22.93 -12.86 -14.78
C GLY A 147 23.93 -12.13 -15.69
N VAL A 148 23.75 -10.82 -15.90
CA VAL A 148 24.67 -9.99 -16.71
C VAL A 148 26.06 -9.96 -16.09
N LEU A 149 26.16 -9.79 -14.77
CA LEU A 149 27.45 -9.75 -14.08
C LEU A 149 28.18 -11.11 -14.15
N GLY A 150 27.46 -12.21 -13.97
CA GLY A 150 28.01 -13.56 -14.10
C GLY A 150 28.52 -13.85 -15.51
N PHE A 151 27.74 -13.49 -16.53
CA PHE A 151 28.14 -13.68 -17.92
C PHE A 151 29.38 -12.86 -18.28
N TYR A 152 29.45 -11.60 -17.84
CA TYR A 152 30.60 -10.74 -18.08
C TYR A 152 31.88 -11.29 -17.41
N SER A 153 31.75 -11.81 -16.19
CA SER A 153 32.87 -12.45 -15.48
C SER A 153 33.37 -13.72 -16.21
N MET A 154 32.46 -14.52 -16.76
CA MET A 154 32.81 -15.71 -17.55
C MET A 154 33.56 -15.35 -18.84
N LEU A 155 33.16 -14.29 -19.53
CA LEU A 155 33.85 -13.83 -20.75
C LEU A 155 35.27 -13.34 -20.45
N ILE A 156 35.45 -12.53 -19.39
CA ILE A 156 36.77 -12.02 -19.01
C ILE A 156 37.71 -13.18 -18.63
N THR A 157 37.22 -14.13 -17.85
CA THR A 157 38.02 -15.30 -17.44
C THR A 157 38.42 -16.18 -18.63
N ALA A 158 37.53 -16.40 -19.60
CA ALA A 158 37.86 -17.12 -20.83
C ALA A 158 38.97 -16.42 -21.64
N VAL A 159 38.87 -15.11 -21.84
CA VAL A 159 39.90 -14.32 -22.55
C VAL A 159 41.26 -14.39 -21.82
N PHE A 160 41.25 -14.33 -20.49
CA PHE A 160 42.46 -14.48 -19.68
C PHE A 160 43.08 -15.87 -19.83
N ILE A 161 42.28 -16.93 -19.84
CA ILE A 161 42.75 -18.30 -20.02
C ILE A 161 43.35 -18.47 -21.42
N ASP A 162 42.70 -17.95 -22.46
CA ASP A 162 43.23 -18.01 -23.84
C ASP A 162 44.56 -17.27 -23.98
N TYR A 163 44.66 -16.07 -23.39
CA TYR A 163 45.90 -15.31 -23.37
C TYR A 163 46.99 -16.07 -22.61
N TRP A 164 46.66 -16.65 -21.45
CA TRP A 164 47.61 -17.41 -20.64
C TRP A 164 48.08 -18.68 -21.35
N GLN A 165 47.18 -19.43 -21.98
CA GLN A 165 47.52 -20.60 -22.78
C GLN A 165 48.40 -20.24 -23.98
N LYS A 166 48.09 -19.13 -24.68
CA LYS A 166 48.88 -18.64 -25.81
C LYS A 166 50.27 -18.19 -25.38
N SER A 167 50.37 -17.46 -24.27
CA SER A 167 51.64 -17.07 -23.65
C SER A 167 52.47 -18.30 -23.25
N LYS A 168 51.83 -19.30 -22.63
CA LYS A 168 52.50 -20.55 -22.24
C LYS A 168 53.00 -21.34 -23.45
N LYS A 169 52.21 -21.43 -24.53
CA LYS A 169 52.66 -22.04 -25.80
C LYS A 169 53.87 -21.29 -26.39
N ASN A 170 53.83 -19.96 -26.42
CA ASN A 170 54.97 -19.15 -26.86
C ASN A 170 56.22 -19.39 -26.00
N MET A 171 56.06 -19.55 -24.67
CA MET A 171 57.16 -19.85 -23.75
C MET A 171 57.80 -21.22 -24.03
N TYR A 172 57.00 -22.26 -24.32
CA TYR A 172 57.53 -23.58 -24.66
C TYR A 172 58.28 -23.58 -26.00
N HIS A 173 57.80 -22.88 -27.02
CA HIS A 173 58.50 -22.76 -28.32
C HIS A 173 59.87 -22.07 -28.20
N GLN A 174 60.08 -21.24 -27.18
CA GLN A 174 61.35 -20.53 -26.96
C GLN A 174 62.36 -21.35 -26.13
N SER A 175 61.94 -22.47 -25.55
CA SER A 175 62.79 -23.38 -24.77
C SER A 175 63.46 -24.49 -25.58
N ASP A 176 63.26 -24.53 -26.90
CA ASP A 176 63.92 -25.49 -27.79
C ASP A 176 65.42 -25.14 -27.95
N TYR A 177 66.23 -25.73 -27.07
CA TYR A 177 67.66 -26.00 -27.17
C TYR A 177 68.53 -24.83 -27.65
N MET A 178 68.89 -23.93 -26.73
CA MET A 178 70.06 -23.09 -26.93
C MET A 178 71.31 -23.98 -26.89
N ASN A 179 71.88 -24.28 -28.05
CA ASN A 179 73.19 -24.91 -28.19
C ASN A 179 74.25 -24.00 -27.54
N MET A 180 74.57 -24.26 -26.28
CA MET A 180 75.61 -23.53 -25.56
C MET A 180 76.96 -24.10 -25.99
N THR A 181 77.68 -23.43 -26.90
CA THR A 181 79.11 -23.68 -27.04
C THR A 181 79.81 -23.32 -25.73
N PRO A 182 80.71 -24.17 -25.19
CA PRO A 182 81.31 -23.93 -23.88
C PRO A 182 82.09 -22.61 -23.87
N ARG A 183 81.71 -21.67 -23.02
CA ARG A 183 82.48 -20.43 -22.83
C ARG A 183 83.75 -20.76 -22.03
N HIS A 184 84.90 -20.51 -22.64
CA HIS A 184 86.19 -20.58 -21.95
C HIS A 184 86.25 -19.52 -20.84
N PRO A 185 86.61 -19.88 -19.59
CA PRO A 185 86.78 -18.91 -18.52
C PRO A 185 88.00 -18.00 -18.78
N PRO A 186 87.92 -16.70 -18.45
CA PRO A 186 89.02 -15.77 -18.64
C PRO A 186 90.10 -16.03 -17.58
N TYR A 187 91.25 -16.52 -18.04
CA TYR A 187 92.59 -16.40 -17.45
C TYR A 187 92.67 -16.26 -15.91
N GLN A 188 92.91 -17.37 -15.22
CA GLN A 188 93.54 -17.36 -13.89
C GLN A 188 94.84 -18.16 -13.91
N LYS A 189 95.93 -17.45 -13.61
CA LYS A 189 97.31 -17.95 -13.46
C LYS A 189 97.41 -18.97 -12.33
N ASN A 190 98.14 -20.04 -12.60
CA ASN A 190 98.81 -20.93 -11.64
C ASN A 190 97.97 -21.44 -10.47
N LYS A 191 97.32 -22.60 -10.68
CA LYS A 191 97.21 -23.68 -9.70
C LYS A 191 96.89 -24.97 -10.46
N GLY A 192 97.67 -26.02 -10.17
CA GLY A 192 97.65 -27.29 -10.90
C GLY A 192 96.28 -27.97 -10.88
N TYR A 193 95.78 -28.29 -12.07
CA TYR A 193 94.59 -29.11 -12.23
C TYR A 193 94.95 -30.59 -12.04
N PRO A 194 94.20 -31.36 -11.22
CA PRO A 194 94.25 -32.81 -11.31
C PRO A 194 93.66 -33.23 -12.66
N SER A 195 94.44 -33.99 -13.44
CA SER A 195 94.01 -34.60 -14.70
C SER A 195 92.93 -35.65 -14.42
N TYR A 196 91.66 -35.26 -14.55
CA TYR A 196 90.56 -36.22 -14.64
C TYR A 196 90.01 -36.23 -16.07
N ALA A 197 90.86 -36.66 -17.00
CA ALA A 197 90.44 -37.07 -18.33
C ALA A 197 91.35 -38.21 -18.78
N PRO A 198 90.84 -39.45 -18.91
CA PRO A 198 91.65 -40.56 -19.39
C PRO A 198 91.97 -40.34 -20.88
N THR A 199 93.25 -40.39 -21.22
CA THR A 199 93.71 -40.41 -22.62
C THR A 199 93.23 -41.70 -23.26
N ARG A 200 92.41 -41.58 -24.30
CA ARG A 200 91.86 -42.69 -25.08
C ARG A 200 93.00 -43.31 -25.90
N ASP A 201 93.43 -44.50 -25.52
CA ASP A 201 94.50 -45.24 -26.17
C ASP A 201 93.96 -45.94 -27.44
N TYR A 202 94.47 -45.57 -28.61
CA TYR A 202 93.97 -46.01 -29.92
C TYR A 202 94.78 -47.17 -30.53
N THR A 203 95.54 -47.92 -29.73
CA THR A 203 96.47 -48.94 -30.27
C THR A 203 96.02 -50.40 -30.13
N ALA A 204 94.79 -50.68 -29.69
CA ALA A 204 94.36 -52.06 -29.40
C ALA A 204 93.71 -52.86 -30.56
N TYR A 205 93.67 -52.37 -31.80
CA TYR A 205 93.15 -53.16 -32.94
C TYR A 205 94.05 -53.06 -34.16
N ARG A 206 95.21 -53.71 -34.09
CA ARG A 206 96.01 -54.06 -35.27
C ARG A 206 96.66 -55.43 -35.06
N SER A 207 95.93 -56.46 -35.46
CA SER A 207 96.44 -57.80 -35.81
C SER A 207 95.37 -58.50 -36.62
#